data_AF-A0A4V6T538-F1
#
_entry.id   AF-A0A4V6T538-F1
#
_cell.length_a   1.000
_cell.length_b   1.000
_cell.length_c   1.000
_cell.angle_alpha   90.00
_cell.angle_beta   90.00
_cell.angle_gamma   90.00
#
_symmetry.space_group_name_H-M   'P 1'
#
loop_
_entity.id
_entity.type
_entity.pdbx_description
1 polymer ?
#
loop_
_entity_poly.entity_id
_entity_poly.type
_entity_poly.pdbx_seq_one_letter_code
_entity_poly.pdbx_strand_id
1 'polypeptide(L)'
;LATKIHWSQSLQWVLEAACRKEKIKYKTIKRLVKTRWNSFTVMLGSLLYLRKALDRLCANDSNLPVLLNSDWVLIESLYGVLKPFIWFTEEFQNNKRPLIHEVLPLMDTISHQLDDFKDNLDEHDLVRAAVERGIKILDKYYSKTDDSVVY
;
A
#
# COMPACT_ATOMS: atom_id res chain seq x y z
N LEU A 1 1.96 14.75 -3.45
CA LEU A 1 3.32 14.82 -2.87
C LEU A 1 4.33 13.97 -3.64
N ALA A 2 4.15 12.65 -3.70
CA ALA A 2 5.11 11.73 -4.35
C ALA A 2 5.47 12.09 -5.81
N THR A 3 4.48 12.46 -6.62
CA THR A 3 4.71 12.88 -8.02
C THR A 3 5.50 14.19 -8.12
N LYS A 4 5.18 15.19 -7.29
CA LYS A 4 5.90 16.48 -7.25
C LYS A 4 7.37 16.29 -6.89
N ILE A 5 7.67 15.48 -5.86
CA ILE A 5 9.04 15.20 -5.44
C ILE A 5 9.79 14.41 -6.51
N HIS A 6 9.14 13.45 -7.16
CA HIS A 6 9.79 12.64 -8.20
C HIS A 6 10.26 13.46 -9.40
N TRP A 7 9.49 14.46 -9.85
CA TRP A 7 9.83 15.26 -11.02
C TRP A 7 10.69 16.50 -10.72
N SER A 8 10.95 16.79 -9.45
CA SER A 8 11.70 17.98 -9.02
C SER A 8 13.05 17.59 -8.43
N GLN A 9 14.13 17.87 -9.17
CA GLN A 9 15.50 17.61 -8.72
C GLN A 9 15.84 18.39 -7.43
N SER A 10 15.35 19.63 -7.31
CA SER A 10 15.55 20.45 -6.13
C SER A 10 14.88 19.82 -4.90
N LEU A 11 13.63 19.36 -5.01
CA LEU A 11 12.94 18.68 -3.90
C LEU A 11 13.61 17.36 -3.53
N GLN A 12 14.18 16.62 -4.48
CA GLN A 12 14.96 15.41 -4.19
C GLN A 12 16.22 15.72 -3.38
N TRP A 13 16.96 16.77 -3.72
CA TRP A 13 18.13 17.20 -2.94
C TRP A 13 17.76 17.66 -1.54
N VAL A 14 16.66 18.40 -1.38
CA VAL A 14 16.16 18.80 -0.07
C VAL A 14 15.74 17.57 0.75
N LEU A 15 15.07 16.59 0.12
CA LEU A 15 14.69 15.34 0.77
C LEU A 15 15.92 14.52 1.21
N GLU A 16 16.94 14.45 0.36
CA GLU A 16 18.20 13.78 0.69
C GLU A 16 18.90 14.47 1.88
N ALA A 17 18.96 15.80 1.89
CA ALA A 17 19.48 16.58 3.00
C ALA A 17 18.68 16.36 4.29
N ALA A 18 17.34 16.28 4.20
CA ALA A 18 16.48 15.93 5.32
C ALA A 18 16.75 14.52 5.84
N CYS A 19 16.94 13.54 4.95
CA CYS A 19 17.31 12.17 5.33
C CYS A 19 18.65 12.11 6.08
N ARG A 20 19.66 12.86 5.62
CA ARG A 20 20.97 12.96 6.31
C ARG A 20 20.83 13.53 7.72
N LYS A 21 19.98 14.56 7.90
CA LYS A 21 19.70 15.14 9.23
C LYS A 21 18.99 14.16 10.16
N GLU A 22 18.04 13.37 9.64
CA GLU A 22 17.31 12.35 10.39
C GLU A 22 18.09 11.04 10.58
N LYS A 23 19.32 10.94 10.05
CA LYS A 23 20.14 9.71 10.02
C LYS A 23 19.43 8.53 9.33
N ILE A 24 18.58 8.81 8.34
CA ILE A 24 17.89 7.82 7.52
C ILE A 24 18.66 7.65 6.21
N LYS A 25 18.85 6.41 5.75
CA LYS A 25 19.44 6.15 4.43
C LYS A 25 18.47 6.66 3.36
N TYR A 26 18.91 7.63 2.56
CA TYR A 26 18.09 8.17 1.48
C TYR A 26 17.63 7.06 0.52
N LYS A 27 16.33 7.08 0.21
CA LYS A 27 15.70 6.29 -0.84
C LYS A 27 14.77 7.20 -1.61
N THR A 28 14.70 7.02 -2.93
CA THR A 28 13.72 7.72 -3.75
C THR A 28 12.31 7.19 -3.41
N ILE A 29 11.35 8.11 -3.27
CA ILE A 29 9.93 7.76 -3.18
C ILE A 29 9.55 6.96 -4.43
N LYS A 30 8.91 5.81 -4.23
CA LYS A 30 8.59 4.91 -5.34
C LYS A 30 7.47 5.52 -6.19
N ARG A 31 7.62 5.41 -7.51
CA ARG A 31 6.67 6.00 -8.46
C ARG A 31 5.38 5.20 -8.50
N LEU A 32 4.26 5.91 -8.51
CA LEU A 32 2.97 5.32 -8.85
C LEU A 32 2.90 5.03 -10.35
N VAL A 33 2.75 3.75 -10.71
CA VAL A 33 2.58 3.30 -12.09
C VAL A 33 1.15 2.81 -12.24
N LYS A 34 0.35 3.48 -13.08
CA LYS A 34 -1.09 3.19 -13.24
C LYS A 34 -1.36 1.73 -13.64
N THR A 35 -0.47 1.13 -14.42
CA THR A 35 -0.62 -0.23 -14.96
C THR A 35 -0.09 -1.31 -14.02
N ARG A 36 0.54 -0.97 -12.89
CA ARG A 36 1.09 -1.93 -11.92
C ARG A 36 0.42 -1.73 -10.57
N TRP A 37 -0.49 -2.64 -10.22
CA TRP A 37 -1.33 -2.51 -9.03
C TRP A 37 -0.51 -2.39 -7.72
N ASN A 38 0.63 -3.08 -7.63
CA ASN A 38 1.52 -3.01 -6.45
C ASN A 38 2.22 -1.65 -6.28
N SER A 39 2.28 -0.82 -7.31
CA SER A 39 3.01 0.45 -7.24
C SER A 39 2.42 1.41 -6.21
N PHE A 40 1.12 1.32 -5.91
CA PHE A 40 0.51 2.14 -4.87
C PHE A 40 1.01 1.73 -3.48
N THR A 41 0.93 0.44 -3.13
CA THR A 41 1.39 -0.09 -1.84
C THR A 41 2.89 0.11 -1.63
N VAL A 42 3.69 -0.11 -2.67
CA VAL A 42 5.14 0.13 -2.65
C VAL A 42 5.47 1.62 -2.46
N MET A 43 4.67 2.51 -3.04
CA MET A 43 4.76 3.95 -2.78
C MET A 43 4.44 4.27 -1.32
N LEU A 44 3.33 3.76 -0.76
CA LEU A 44 2.97 3.97 0.64
C LEU A 44 4.08 3.52 1.60
N GLY A 45 4.63 2.32 1.39
CA GLY A 45 5.76 1.82 2.18
C GLY A 45 7.00 2.72 2.09
N SER A 46 7.26 3.31 0.92
CA SER A 46 8.36 4.27 0.76
C SER A 46 8.09 5.61 1.46
N LEU A 47 6.84 6.07 1.53
CA LEU A 47 6.46 7.26 2.27
C LEU A 47 6.62 7.05 3.78
N LEU A 48 6.14 5.91 4.29
CA LEU A 48 6.30 5.55 5.71
C LEU A 48 7.77 5.46 6.12
N TYR A 49 8.62 4.85 5.28
CA TYR A 49 10.06 4.80 5.51
C TYR A 49 10.71 6.19 5.62
N LEU A 50 10.20 7.15 4.86
CA LEU A 50 10.74 8.51 4.79
C LEU A 50 9.96 9.52 5.66
N ARG A 51 9.02 9.06 6.49
CA ARG A 51 8.09 9.92 7.25
C ARG A 51 8.78 11.11 7.92
N LYS A 52 9.80 10.85 8.76
CA LYS A 52 10.53 11.91 9.47
C LYS A 52 11.19 12.93 8.54
N ALA A 53 11.76 12.46 7.43
CA ALA A 53 12.39 13.33 6.44
C ALA A 53 11.34 14.14 5.65
N LEU A 54 10.19 13.55 5.38
CA LEU A 54 9.06 14.19 4.70
C LEU A 54 8.37 15.23 5.57
N ASP A 55 8.17 14.96 6.85
CA ASP A 55 7.63 15.94 7.81
C ASP A 55 8.51 17.19 7.86
N ARG A 56 9.84 16.99 7.96
CA ARG A 56 10.82 18.07 7.91
C ARG A 56 10.79 18.84 6.58
N LEU A 57 10.63 18.14 5.47
CA LEU A 57 10.60 18.76 4.14
C LEU A 57 9.31 19.57 3.94
N CYS A 58 8.15 19.04 4.35
CA CYS A 58 6.88 19.74 4.26
C CYS A 58 6.81 20.94 5.22
N ALA A 59 7.48 20.88 6.38
CA ALA A 59 7.59 22.02 7.29
C ALA A 59 8.42 23.19 6.73
N ASN A 60 9.36 22.91 5.80
CA ASN A 60 10.26 23.92 5.23
C ASN A 60 9.79 24.49 3.88
N ASP A 61 8.77 23.91 3.24
CA ASP A 61 8.28 24.34 1.92
C ASP A 61 6.76 24.56 1.96
N SER A 62 6.34 25.82 1.88
CA SER A 62 4.93 26.22 1.90
C SER A 62 4.12 25.77 0.68
N ASN A 63 4.78 25.33 -0.40
CA ASN A 63 4.10 24.82 -1.60
C ASN A 63 3.74 23.33 -1.51
N LEU A 64 4.19 22.65 -0.44
CA LEU A 64 3.92 21.25 -0.19
C LEU A 64 2.78 21.10 0.82
N PRO A 65 1.93 20.08 0.65
CA PRO A 65 0.88 19.80 1.61
C PRO A 65 1.48 19.44 2.96
N VAL A 66 0.96 20.04 4.02
CA VAL A 66 1.27 19.63 5.39
C VAL A 66 0.57 18.30 5.64
N LEU A 67 1.35 17.28 6.04
CA LEU A 67 0.82 15.98 6.45
C LEU A 67 0.64 15.98 7.96
N LEU A 68 -0.59 15.72 8.40
CA LEU A 68 -0.93 15.60 9.81
C LEU A 68 -0.61 14.19 10.32
N ASN A 69 -0.54 14.02 11.64
CA ASN A 69 -0.39 12.70 12.23
C ASN A 69 -1.55 11.75 11.85
N SER A 70 -2.77 12.27 11.68
CA SER A 70 -3.93 11.52 11.19
C SER A 70 -3.71 10.98 9.77
N ASP A 71 -3.05 11.74 8.89
CA ASP A 71 -2.75 11.30 7.53
C ASP A 71 -1.78 10.12 7.55
N TRP A 72 -0.78 10.18 8.44
CA TRP A 72 0.19 9.09 8.61
C TRP A 72 -0.44 7.82 9.17
N VAL A 73 -1.35 7.95 10.14
CA VAL A 73 -2.14 6.81 10.65
C VAL A 73 -2.93 6.18 9.52
N LEU A 74 -3.64 6.98 8.72
CA LEU A 74 -4.40 6.48 7.57
C LEU A 74 -3.50 5.79 6.53
N ILE A 75 -2.33 6.36 6.22
CA ILE A 75 -1.35 5.76 5.31
C ILE A 75 -0.84 4.41 5.85
N GLU A 76 -0.59 4.32 7.15
CA GLU A 76 -0.12 3.10 7.82
C GLU A 76 -1.18 2.00 7.77
N SER A 77 -2.43 2.32 8.12
CA SER A 77 -3.57 1.42 8.00
C SER A 77 -3.78 0.92 6.57
N LEU A 78 -3.79 1.83 5.58
CA LEU A 78 -3.92 1.47 4.16
C LEU A 78 -2.77 0.60 3.67
N TYR A 79 -1.54 0.88 4.11
CA TYR A 79 -0.39 0.04 3.79
C TYR A 79 -0.55 -1.35 4.42
N GLY A 80 -1.03 -1.44 5.65
CA GLY A 80 -1.33 -2.69 6.35
C GLY A 80 -2.29 -3.58 5.56
N VAL A 81 -3.44 -3.02 5.15
CA VAL A 81 -4.46 -3.72 4.36
C VAL A 81 -3.90 -4.20 3.02
N LEU A 82 -3.09 -3.37 2.34
CA LEU A 82 -2.63 -3.66 0.98
C LEU A 82 -1.35 -4.51 0.92
N LYS A 83 -0.61 -4.62 2.01
CA LYS A 83 0.68 -5.34 2.06
C LYS A 83 0.54 -6.83 1.71
N PRO A 84 -0.46 -7.59 2.18
CA PRO A 84 -0.63 -9.00 1.80
C PRO A 84 -0.80 -9.21 0.30
N PHE A 85 -1.48 -8.28 -0.38
CA PHE A 85 -1.67 -8.33 -1.83
C PHE A 85 -0.36 -8.22 -2.62
N ILE A 86 0.66 -7.53 -2.09
CA ILE A 86 2.00 -7.51 -2.72
C ILE A 86 2.54 -8.93 -2.78
N TRP A 87 2.58 -9.61 -1.63
CA TRP A 87 3.15 -10.95 -1.55
C TRP A 87 2.40 -11.92 -2.47
N PHE A 88 1.07 -11.89 -2.43
CA PHE A 88 0.22 -12.72 -3.31
C PHE A 88 0.53 -12.48 -4.78
N THR A 89 0.51 -11.21 -5.21
CA THR A 89 0.73 -10.89 -6.63
C THR A 89 2.15 -11.18 -7.07
N GLU A 90 3.15 -11.06 -6.21
CA GLU A 90 4.54 -11.43 -6.51
C GLU A 90 4.69 -12.95 -6.68
N GLU A 91 4.04 -13.74 -5.84
CA GLU A 91 4.00 -15.21 -5.95
C GLU A 91 3.44 -15.65 -7.31
N PHE A 92 2.29 -15.08 -7.70
CA PHE A 92 1.63 -15.41 -8.97
C PHE A 92 2.29 -14.78 -10.20
N GLN A 93 3.03 -13.68 -10.06
CA GLN A 93 3.81 -13.12 -11.16
C GLN A 93 5.02 -13.99 -11.52
N ASN A 94 5.60 -14.67 -10.53
CA ASN A 94 6.76 -15.53 -10.74
C ASN A 94 6.36 -16.95 -11.16
N ASN A 95 5.14 -17.39 -10.81
CA ASN A 95 4.60 -18.68 -11.24
C ASN A 95 4.06 -18.60 -12.68
N LYS A 96 4.71 -19.29 -13.63
CA LYS A 96 4.29 -19.32 -15.04
C LYS A 96 3.02 -20.15 -15.28
N ARG A 97 2.63 -21.01 -14.33
CA ARG A 97 1.47 -21.92 -14.43
C ARG A 97 0.85 -22.11 -13.05
N PRO A 98 0.18 -21.08 -12.50
CA PRO A 98 -0.49 -21.22 -11.22
C PRO A 98 -1.67 -22.18 -11.34
N LEU A 99 -1.75 -23.13 -10.41
CA LEU A 99 -2.82 -24.12 -10.34
C LEU A 99 -3.92 -23.63 -9.39
N ILE A 100 -5.15 -24.06 -9.66
CA ILE A 100 -6.33 -23.65 -8.88
C ILE A 100 -6.17 -23.98 -7.39
N HIS A 101 -5.64 -25.16 -7.06
CA HIS A 101 -5.40 -25.58 -5.68
C HIS A 101 -4.29 -24.77 -4.97
N GLU A 102 -3.47 -24.01 -5.71
CA GLU A 102 -2.48 -23.07 -5.13
C GLU A 102 -3.08 -21.69 -4.93
N VAL A 103 -4.00 -21.28 -5.80
CA VAL A 103 -4.67 -19.97 -5.76
C VAL A 103 -5.70 -19.92 -4.65
N LEU A 104 -6.52 -20.96 -4.48
CA LEU A 104 -7.65 -20.97 -3.55
C LEU A 104 -7.24 -20.73 -2.09
N PRO A 105 -6.26 -21.44 -1.52
CA PRO A 105 -5.85 -21.21 -0.12
C PRO A 105 -5.34 -19.78 0.10
N LEU A 106 -4.76 -19.17 -0.93
CA LEU A 106 -4.27 -17.81 -0.87
C LEU A 106 -5.41 -16.78 -0.97
N MET A 107 -6.45 -17.06 -1.75
CA MET A 107 -7.69 -16.26 -1.73
C MET A 107 -8.37 -16.34 -0.36
N ASP A 108 -8.45 -17.53 0.26
CA ASP A 108 -8.99 -17.71 1.61
C ASP A 108 -8.17 -16.91 2.64
N THR A 109 -6.84 -16.95 2.52
CA THR A 109 -5.94 -16.17 3.40
C THR A 109 -6.21 -14.67 3.29
N ILE A 110 -6.38 -14.15 2.07
CA ILE A 110 -6.71 -12.73 1.86
C ILE A 110 -8.09 -12.41 2.43
N SER A 111 -9.08 -13.29 2.24
CA SER A 111 -10.44 -13.09 2.77
C SER A 111 -10.42 -12.95 4.28
N HIS A 112 -9.82 -13.91 4.99
CA HIS A 112 -9.70 -13.86 6.45
C HIS A 112 -8.97 -12.60 6.93
N GLN A 113 -7.90 -12.19 6.26
CA GLN A 113 -7.19 -10.96 6.62
C GLN A 113 -8.06 -9.72 6.44
N LEU A 114 -8.85 -9.64 5.37
CA LEU A 114 -9.78 -8.52 5.18
C LEU A 114 -10.90 -8.53 6.24
N ASP A 115 -11.41 -9.70 6.62
CA ASP A 115 -12.38 -9.80 7.72
C ASP A 115 -11.77 -9.32 9.05
N ASP A 116 -10.53 -9.70 9.37
CA ASP A 116 -9.82 -9.20 10.56
C ASP A 116 -9.72 -7.66 10.54
N PHE A 117 -9.40 -7.04 9.40
CA PHE A 117 -9.35 -5.58 9.27
C PHE A 117 -10.73 -4.91 9.38
N LYS A 118 -11.78 -5.57 8.91
CA LYS A 118 -13.16 -5.06 8.97
C LYS A 118 -13.69 -5.07 10.41
N ASP A 119 -13.39 -6.14 11.14
CA ASP A 119 -13.88 -6.36 12.51
C ASP A 119 -13.02 -5.67 13.57
N ASN A 120 -11.83 -5.20 13.21
CA ASN A 120 -10.98 -4.39 14.08
C ASN A 120 -11.58 -2.99 14.33
N LEU A 121 -12.13 -2.78 15.53
CA LEU A 121 -12.74 -1.51 15.95
C LEU A 121 -11.72 -0.38 16.20
N ASP A 122 -10.44 -0.72 16.39
CA ASP A 122 -9.37 0.26 16.55
C ASP A 122 -8.88 0.80 15.20
N GLU A 123 -9.34 0.21 14.08
CA GLU A 123 -8.99 0.63 12.73
C GLU A 123 -9.81 1.85 12.28
N HIS A 124 -9.23 2.66 11.39
CA HIS A 124 -9.88 3.88 10.91
C HIS A 124 -11.18 3.55 10.14
N ASP A 125 -12.30 4.23 10.45
CA ASP A 125 -13.62 3.97 9.84
C ASP A 125 -13.61 3.96 8.30
N LEU A 126 -12.92 4.92 7.69
CA LEU A 126 -12.71 4.96 6.23
C LEU A 126 -12.01 3.71 5.68
N VAL A 127 -11.04 3.16 6.41
CA VAL A 127 -10.31 1.94 6.01
C VAL A 127 -11.24 0.75 6.14
N ARG A 128 -11.98 0.62 7.24
CA ARG A 128 -12.98 -0.44 7.42
C ARG A 128 -14.04 -0.42 6.31
N ALA A 129 -14.59 0.76 5.99
CA ALA A 129 -15.54 0.93 4.90
C ALA A 129 -14.94 0.61 3.52
N ALA A 130 -13.65 0.87 3.31
CA ALA A 130 -12.94 0.50 2.08
C ALA A 130 -12.71 -1.02 2.01
N VAL A 131 -12.34 -1.65 3.12
CA VAL A 131 -12.16 -3.10 3.27
C VAL A 131 -13.47 -3.84 2.98
N GLU A 132 -14.61 -3.39 3.54
CA GLU A 132 -15.93 -3.95 3.24
C GLU A 132 -16.26 -3.94 1.75
N ARG A 133 -15.87 -2.89 1.02
CA ARG A 133 -16.02 -2.84 -0.44
C ARG A 133 -15.06 -3.79 -1.14
N GLY A 134 -13.84 -3.93 -0.63
CA GLY A 134 -12.84 -4.88 -1.11
C GLY A 134 -13.32 -6.33 -0.98
N ILE A 135 -13.89 -6.70 0.16
CA ILE A 135 -14.47 -8.03 0.43
C ILE A 135 -15.54 -8.35 -0.61
N LYS A 136 -16.50 -7.44 -0.87
CA LYS A 136 -17.54 -7.66 -1.90
C LYS A 136 -16.97 -7.91 -3.29
N ILE A 137 -15.83 -7.32 -3.63
CA ILE A 137 -15.14 -7.57 -4.90
C ILE A 137 -14.48 -8.95 -4.85
N LEU A 138 -13.81 -9.30 -3.76
CA LEU A 138 -13.20 -10.61 -3.57
C LEU A 138 -14.24 -11.72 -3.68
N ASP A 139 -15.36 -11.62 -2.95
CA ASP A 139 -16.48 -12.56 -2.98
C ASP A 139 -17.01 -12.78 -4.38
N LYS A 140 -17.18 -11.70 -5.16
CA LYS A 140 -17.65 -11.78 -6.56
C LYS A 140 -16.73 -12.62 -7.45
N TYR A 141 -15.41 -12.59 -7.20
CA TYR A 141 -14.45 -13.39 -7.96
C TYR A 141 -14.28 -14.78 -7.39
N TYR A 142 -14.35 -14.91 -6.07
CA TYR A 142 -14.32 -16.18 -5.36
C TYR A 142 -15.53 -17.05 -5.76
N SER A 143 -16.74 -16.48 -5.85
CA SER A 143 -17.94 -17.22 -6.26
C SER A 143 -17.86 -17.82 -7.67
N LYS A 144 -16.88 -17.42 -8.50
CA LYS A 144 -16.65 -18.02 -9.82
C LYS A 144 -15.90 -19.36 -9.74
N THR A 145 -15.30 -19.67 -8.60
CA THR A 145 -14.67 -20.96 -8.37
C THR A 145 -15.68 -22.02 -7.92
N ASP A 146 -16.88 -21.61 -7.48
CA ASP A 146 -17.94 -22.52 -7.03
C ASP A 146 -18.50 -23.39 -8.16
N ASP A 147 -18.51 -22.89 -9.40
CA ASP A 147 -18.97 -23.62 -10.60
C ASP A 147 -17.89 -24.57 -11.18
N SER A 148 -16.70 -24.63 -10.58
CA SER A 148 -15.58 -25.44 -11.07
C SER A 148 -15.73 -26.91 -10.67
N VAL A 149 -15.83 -27.80 -11.67
CA VAL A 149 -15.83 -29.28 -11.51
C VAL A 149 -14.52 -29.83 -10.92
N VAL A 150 -13.52 -28.97 -10.73
CA VAL A 150 -12.23 -29.33 -10.10
C VAL A 150 -12.37 -29.47 -8.56
N TYR A 151 -13.53 -29.15 -8.01
CA TYR A 151 -13.94 -29.48 -6.64
C TYR A 151 -14.73 -30.78 -6.55
#